data_AF-A0A5J4KHJ0-F1
#
_entry.id   AF-A0A5J4KHJ0-F1
#
_cell.length_a   1.000
_cell.length_b   1.000
_cell.length_c   1.000
_cell.angle_alpha   90.00
_cell.angle_beta   90.00
_cell.angle_gamma   90.00
#
_symmetry.space_group_name_H-M   'P 1'
#
loop_
_entity.id
_entity.type
_entity.pdbx_description
1 polymer ?
#
loop_
_entity_poly.entity_id
_entity_poly.type
_entity_poly.pdbx_seq_one_letter_code
_entity_poly.pdbx_strand_id
1 'polypeptide(L)'
;MQTAQIIAPALGLPLHLDDEIQELRPGEAEGLPIETFWERFGQPNYETMPFRPIAPAGESWAQFMLRVRTALDRIVREHEGKTIVLVCHGGVIDGSFLYFFHMDEWELPPTRSSTRNTAITHWKKSSEGNTGEHWQLVKHNDGFHLQDIGTSTRIPWEQLLAQPKSDGDRPSVRVPTKQHAKEQ
;
A
#
# COMPACT_ATOMS: atom_id res chain seq x y z
N MET A 1 -0.34 -0.69 -11.35
CA MET A 1 -1.59 -0.97 -12.10
C MET A 1 -2.35 -2.21 -11.58
N GLN A 2 -1.73 -3.39 -11.51
CA GLN A 2 -2.43 -4.64 -11.13
C GLN A 2 -3.22 -4.54 -9.80
N THR A 3 -2.64 -3.94 -8.76
CA THR A 3 -3.31 -3.71 -7.47
C THR A 3 -4.61 -2.91 -7.63
N ALA A 4 -4.60 -1.84 -8.43
CA ALA A 4 -5.78 -1.02 -8.68
C ALA A 4 -6.88 -1.80 -9.41
N GLN A 5 -6.49 -2.64 -10.39
CA GLN A 5 -7.43 -3.50 -11.14
C GLN A 5 -8.11 -4.53 -10.25
N ILE A 6 -7.44 -5.02 -9.20
CA ILE A 6 -8.02 -5.96 -8.24
C ILE A 6 -9.09 -5.28 -7.37
N ILE A 7 -8.86 -4.04 -6.93
CA ILE A 7 -9.77 -3.34 -6.00
C ILE A 7 -10.92 -2.61 -6.70
N ALA A 8 -10.77 -2.19 -7.96
CA ALA A 8 -11.77 -1.38 -8.66
C ALA A 8 -13.17 -2.03 -8.72
N PRO A 9 -13.32 -3.34 -9.02
CA PRO A 9 -14.63 -3.99 -9.04
C PRO A 9 -15.33 -3.98 -7.67
N ALA A 10 -14.57 -4.10 -6.58
CA ALA A 10 -15.12 -4.07 -5.23
C ALA A 10 -15.65 -2.68 -4.84
N LEU A 11 -15.08 -1.61 -5.43
CA LEU A 11 -15.52 -0.23 -5.22
C LEU A 11 -16.59 0.21 -6.22
N GLY A 12 -16.78 -0.52 -7.33
CA GLY A 12 -17.69 -0.13 -8.41
C GLY A 12 -17.29 1.17 -9.11
N LEU A 13 -16.01 1.53 -9.06
CA LEU A 13 -15.48 2.79 -9.60
C LEU A 13 -14.55 2.55 -10.80
N PRO A 14 -14.54 3.46 -11.79
CA PRO A 14 -13.58 3.40 -12.90
C PRO A 14 -12.16 3.70 -12.42
N LEU A 15 -11.17 3.18 -13.13
CA LEU A 15 -9.77 3.51 -12.91
C LEU A 15 -9.40 4.78 -13.68
N HIS A 16 -8.78 5.72 -12.98
CA HIS A 16 -8.15 6.90 -13.55
C HIS A 16 -6.64 6.74 -13.43
N LEU A 17 -5.93 6.77 -14.56
CA LEU A 17 -4.48 6.73 -14.59
C LEU A 17 -3.92 8.15 -14.49
N ASP A 18 -2.87 8.28 -13.68
CA ASP A 18 -2.21 9.55 -13.43
C ASP A 18 -0.71 9.31 -13.32
N ASP A 19 0.04 9.79 -14.31
CA ASP A 19 1.49 9.57 -14.42
C ASP A 19 2.29 10.34 -13.38
N GLU A 20 1.69 11.34 -12.74
CA GLU A 20 2.37 12.21 -11.80
C GLU A 20 2.44 11.60 -10.39
N ILE A 21 1.71 10.51 -10.13
CA ILE A 21 1.78 9.70 -8.90
C ILE A 21 2.55 8.39 -9.08
N GLN A 22 3.36 8.28 -10.14
CA GLN A 22 4.34 7.21 -10.28
C GLN A 22 5.50 7.41 -9.30
N GLU A 23 6.21 6.32 -9.00
CA GLU A 23 7.45 6.37 -8.21
C GLU A 23 8.50 7.28 -8.86
N LEU A 24 9.56 7.58 -8.11
CA LEU A 24 10.76 8.25 -8.62
C LEU A 24 11.19 7.63 -9.94
N ARG A 25 11.29 8.47 -10.98
CA ARG A 25 11.64 8.05 -12.34
C ARG A 25 13.16 7.83 -12.43
N PRO A 26 13.64 6.60 -12.69
CA PRO A 26 15.06 6.30 -12.57
C PRO A 26 15.87 6.63 -13.83
N GLY A 27 15.23 7.00 -14.94
CA GLY A 27 15.92 7.36 -16.19
C GLY A 27 16.75 6.19 -16.72
N GLU A 28 18.03 6.43 -17.02
CA GLU A 28 18.95 5.38 -17.48
C GLU A 28 19.22 4.25 -16.46
N ALA A 29 18.79 4.40 -15.20
CA ALA A 29 18.88 3.35 -14.20
C ALA A 29 17.68 2.37 -14.20
N GLU A 30 16.67 2.58 -15.05
CA GLU A 30 15.50 1.69 -15.16
C GLU A 30 15.92 0.23 -15.40
N GLY A 31 15.37 -0.68 -14.59
CA GLY A 31 15.60 -2.12 -14.71
C GLY A 31 16.98 -2.61 -14.27
N LEU A 32 17.88 -1.74 -13.80
CA LEU A 32 19.17 -2.16 -13.27
C LEU A 32 19.04 -2.81 -11.89
N PRO A 33 19.82 -3.87 -11.59
CA PRO A 33 20.04 -4.31 -10.22
C PRO A 33 20.64 -3.19 -9.37
N ILE A 34 20.31 -3.16 -8.08
CA ILE A 34 20.74 -2.10 -7.18
C ILE A 34 22.26 -2.00 -7.06
N GLU A 35 22.96 -3.12 -7.12
CA GLU A 35 24.43 -3.20 -7.08
C GLU A 35 25.04 -2.52 -8.31
N THR A 36 24.53 -2.85 -9.50
CA THR A 36 24.98 -2.24 -10.76
C THR A 36 24.66 -0.76 -10.82
N PHE A 37 23.51 -0.35 -10.29
CA PHE A 37 23.15 1.05 -10.16
C PHE A 37 24.16 1.82 -9.29
N TRP A 38 24.53 1.29 -8.11
CA TRP A 38 25.50 1.92 -7.23
C TRP A 38 26.91 1.97 -7.82
N GLU A 39 27.34 0.92 -8.51
CA GLU A 39 28.63 0.90 -9.20
C GLU A 39 28.71 1.97 -10.31
N ARG A 40 27.63 2.13 -11.07
CA ARG A 40 27.60 3.02 -12.25
C ARG A 40 27.33 4.49 -11.91
N PHE A 41 26.41 4.75 -10.98
CA PHE A 41 25.91 6.11 -10.71
C PHE A 41 26.21 6.59 -9.29
N GLY A 42 26.65 5.69 -8.40
CA GLY A 42 26.85 5.94 -6.98
C GLY A 42 25.57 5.77 -6.17
N GLN A 43 25.72 5.70 -4.84
CA GLN A 43 24.57 5.75 -3.93
C GLN A 43 24.02 7.19 -3.86
N PRO A 44 22.72 7.40 -4.08
CA PRO A 44 22.11 8.71 -3.88
C PRO A 44 22.25 9.17 -2.44
N ASN A 45 22.68 10.40 -2.25
CA ASN A 45 22.66 11.07 -0.95
C ASN A 45 21.71 12.26 -1.05
N TYR A 46 20.44 12.03 -0.75
CA TYR A 46 19.41 13.05 -0.87
C TYR A 46 19.52 14.14 0.21
N GLU A 47 20.20 13.87 1.33
CA GLU A 47 20.37 14.85 2.41
C GLU A 47 21.32 15.98 2.00
N THR A 48 22.40 15.63 1.30
CA THR A 48 23.43 16.60 0.89
C THR A 48 23.34 16.98 -0.59
N MET A 49 22.67 16.18 -1.40
CA MET A 49 22.53 16.40 -2.84
C MET A 49 21.08 16.21 -3.33
N PRO A 50 20.07 16.90 -2.75
CA PRO A 50 18.66 16.69 -3.07
C PRO A 50 18.32 17.01 -4.54
N PHE A 51 19.10 17.88 -5.20
CA PHE A 51 18.91 18.29 -6.58
C PHE A 51 19.70 17.46 -7.60
N ARG A 52 20.53 16.52 -7.15
CA ARG A 52 21.29 15.65 -8.06
C ARG A 52 20.39 14.53 -8.57
N PRO A 53 20.18 14.39 -9.89
CA PRO A 53 19.48 13.24 -10.45
C PRO A 53 20.16 11.94 -10.07
N ILE A 54 19.38 10.89 -9.81
CA ILE A 54 19.94 9.58 -9.43
C ILE A 54 20.70 8.91 -10.58
N ALA A 55 20.33 9.24 -11.82
CA ALA A 55 20.97 8.82 -13.06
C ALA A 55 20.63 9.82 -14.18
N PRO A 56 21.31 9.79 -15.33
CA PRO A 56 20.93 10.59 -16.49
C PRO A 56 19.47 10.36 -16.88
N ALA A 57 18.77 11.45 -17.23
CA ALA A 57 17.33 11.47 -17.50
C ALA A 57 16.41 10.96 -16.36
N GLY A 58 16.97 10.67 -15.18
CA GLY A 58 16.22 10.35 -13.98
C GLY A 58 15.86 11.59 -13.17
N GLU A 59 15.05 11.40 -12.16
CA GLU A 59 14.70 12.44 -11.20
C GLU A 59 15.75 12.55 -10.09
N SER A 60 15.92 13.78 -9.61
CA SER A 60 16.45 14.05 -8.27
C SER A 60 15.35 13.92 -7.23
N TRP A 61 15.71 13.79 -5.96
CA TRP A 61 14.75 13.80 -4.85
C TRP A 61 13.85 15.05 -4.89
N ALA A 62 14.48 16.22 -5.07
CA ALA A 62 13.83 17.50 -5.22
C ALA A 62 12.77 17.51 -6.34
N GLN A 63 13.11 17.03 -7.53
CA GLN A 63 12.18 16.96 -8.65
C GLN A 63 11.02 16.00 -8.37
N PHE A 64 11.33 14.84 -7.79
CA PHE A 64 10.31 13.85 -7.45
C PHE A 64 9.30 14.39 -6.42
N MET A 65 9.78 14.98 -5.32
CA MET A 65 8.88 15.55 -4.29
C MET A 65 8.07 16.73 -4.81
N LEU A 66 8.65 17.61 -5.64
CA LEU A 66 7.91 18.70 -6.27
C LEU A 66 6.78 18.16 -7.18
N ARG A 67 7.06 17.14 -7.98
CA ARG A 67 6.06 16.48 -8.84
C ARG A 67 4.93 15.90 -8.00
N VAL A 68 5.27 15.13 -6.97
CA VAL A 68 4.27 14.50 -6.08
C VAL A 68 3.42 15.56 -5.38
N ARG A 69 4.03 16.61 -4.83
CA ARG A 69 3.29 17.72 -4.20
C ARG A 69 2.32 18.37 -5.17
N THR A 70 2.80 18.68 -6.38
CA THR A 70 1.97 19.32 -7.42
C THR A 70 0.78 18.42 -7.81
N ALA A 71 1.01 17.12 -7.92
CA ALA A 71 -0.04 16.14 -8.18
C ALA A 71 -1.06 16.07 -7.04
N LEU A 72 -0.60 15.99 -5.79
CA LEU A 72 -1.47 15.94 -4.62
C LEU A 72 -2.31 17.20 -4.44
N ASP A 73 -1.71 18.39 -4.63
CA ASP A 73 -2.44 19.67 -4.61
C ASP A 73 -3.56 19.70 -5.63
N ARG A 74 -3.25 19.33 -6.88
CA ARG A 74 -4.25 19.23 -7.95
C ARG A 74 -5.36 18.23 -7.61
N ILE A 75 -5.00 17.01 -7.21
CA ILE A 75 -5.94 15.92 -6.92
C ILE A 75 -6.87 16.30 -5.76
N VAL A 76 -6.31 16.84 -4.67
CA VAL A 76 -7.11 17.28 -3.52
C VAL A 76 -8.13 18.34 -3.92
N ARG A 77 -7.69 19.34 -4.70
CA ARG A 77 -8.57 20.43 -5.17
C ARG A 77 -9.65 19.93 -6.12
N GLU A 78 -9.32 19.05 -7.06
CA GLU A 78 -10.27 18.50 -8.05
C GLU A 78 -11.32 17.57 -7.42
N HIS A 79 -10.98 16.94 -6.29
CA HIS A 79 -11.83 15.98 -5.59
C HIS A 79 -12.29 16.46 -4.21
N GLU A 80 -12.33 17.77 -3.98
CA GLU A 80 -12.78 18.38 -2.72
C GLU A 80 -14.15 17.82 -2.28
N GLY A 81 -14.28 17.49 -1.00
CA GLY A 81 -15.49 16.90 -0.41
C GLY A 81 -15.76 15.44 -0.80
N LYS A 82 -14.87 14.76 -1.53
CA LYS A 82 -15.02 13.34 -1.90
C LYS A 82 -14.02 12.45 -1.18
N THR A 83 -14.36 11.17 -1.06
CA THR A 83 -13.40 10.13 -0.70
C THR A 83 -12.77 9.58 -1.97
N ILE A 84 -11.43 9.62 -2.05
CA ILE A 84 -10.66 9.07 -3.16
C ILE A 84 -9.68 8.00 -2.67
N VAL A 85 -9.29 7.10 -3.57
CA VAL A 85 -8.26 6.08 -3.32
C VAL A 85 -7.15 6.28 -4.33
N LEU A 86 -5.93 6.50 -3.84
CA LEU A 86 -4.73 6.55 -4.66
C LEU A 86 -3.94 5.26 -4.49
N VAL A 87 -3.72 4.54 -5.59
CA VAL A 87 -2.85 3.36 -5.63
C VAL A 87 -1.51 3.78 -6.20
N CYS A 88 -0.51 3.93 -5.33
CA CYS A 88 0.80 4.50 -5.66
C CYS A 88 1.92 3.75 -4.95
N HIS A 89 3.11 4.37 -4.88
CA HIS A 89 4.34 3.78 -4.35
C HIS A 89 4.77 4.43 -3.02
N GLY A 90 5.79 3.85 -2.38
CA GLY A 90 6.28 4.31 -1.08
C GLY A 90 6.74 5.77 -1.11
N GLY A 91 7.48 6.19 -2.14
CA GLY A 91 7.94 7.58 -2.24
C GLY A 91 6.81 8.59 -2.36
N VAL A 92 5.71 8.22 -3.02
CA VAL A 92 4.51 9.08 -3.15
C VAL A 92 3.75 9.17 -1.83
N ILE A 93 3.70 8.07 -1.07
CA ILE A 93 3.14 8.05 0.29
C ILE A 93 3.97 8.95 1.20
N ASP A 94 5.30 8.89 1.14
CA ASP A 94 6.19 9.78 1.88
C ASP A 94 5.97 11.25 1.49
N GLY A 95 5.83 11.54 0.19
CA GLY A 95 5.48 12.88 -0.31
C GLY A 95 4.14 13.40 0.22
N SER A 96 3.17 12.51 0.52
CA SER A 96 1.92 12.93 1.16
C SER A 96 2.12 13.48 2.58
N PHE A 97 3.08 12.95 3.33
CA PHE A 97 3.44 13.50 4.65
C PHE A 97 4.02 14.90 4.51
N LEU A 98 4.95 15.10 3.56
CA LEU A 98 5.54 16.41 3.31
C LEU A 98 4.47 17.43 2.94
N TYR A 99 3.56 17.04 2.06
CA TYR A 99 2.46 17.89 1.61
C TYR A 99 1.49 18.26 2.74
N PHE A 100 0.92 17.26 3.43
CA PHE A 100 -0.14 17.50 4.43
C PHE A 100 0.38 18.07 5.76
N PHE A 101 1.65 17.86 6.10
CA PHE A 101 2.28 18.49 7.27
C PHE A 101 2.98 19.81 6.94
N HIS A 102 2.93 20.28 5.68
CA HIS A 102 3.62 21.49 5.23
C HIS A 102 5.12 21.49 5.58
N MET A 103 5.78 20.34 5.40
CA MET A 103 7.23 20.24 5.54
C MET A 103 7.92 20.70 4.24
N ASP A 104 9.19 21.07 4.35
CA ASP A 104 10.02 21.39 3.19
C ASP A 104 10.25 20.14 2.33
N GLU A 105 10.15 20.28 1.01
CA GLU A 105 10.33 19.17 0.06
C GLU A 105 11.80 18.88 -0.25
N TRP A 106 12.66 19.86 0.04
CA TRP A 106 14.08 19.85 -0.30
C TRP A 106 14.94 19.21 0.80
N GLU A 107 14.42 19.19 2.03
CA GLU A 107 15.07 18.55 3.17
C GLU A 107 14.44 17.18 3.40
N LEU A 108 15.28 16.17 3.55
CA LEU A 108 14.80 14.90 4.06
C LEU A 108 14.40 15.07 5.52
N PRO A 109 13.17 14.69 5.92
CA PRO A 109 12.81 14.68 7.32
C PRO A 109 13.78 13.82 8.14
N PRO A 110 14.03 14.11 9.42
CA PRO A 110 14.84 13.22 10.27
C PRO A 110 14.15 11.89 10.59
N THR A 111 12.89 11.72 10.15
CA THR A 111 12.08 10.52 10.31
C THR A 111 11.87 9.80 8.99
N ARG A 112 11.77 8.47 9.04
CA ARG A 112 11.44 7.62 7.89
C ARG A 112 10.16 6.86 8.18
N SER A 113 9.25 6.83 7.21
CA SER A 113 8.07 5.95 7.21
C SER A 113 8.45 4.60 6.60
N SER A 114 7.90 3.53 7.15
CA SER A 114 7.91 2.24 6.47
C SER A 114 6.62 2.13 5.67
N THR A 115 6.72 1.73 4.40
CA THR A 115 5.56 1.44 3.57
C THR A 115 5.61 -0.03 3.15
N ARG A 116 4.65 -0.82 3.61
CA ARG A 116 4.49 -2.22 3.20
C ARG A 116 3.62 -2.31 1.96
N ASN A 117 3.83 -3.37 1.19
CA ASN A 117 2.97 -3.67 0.05
C ASN A 117 1.51 -3.79 0.49
N THR A 118 0.64 -3.14 -0.30
CA THR A 118 -0.82 -3.08 -0.12
C THR A 118 -1.32 -2.54 1.22
N ALA A 119 -0.45 -1.98 2.06
CA ALA A 119 -0.88 -1.30 3.27
C ALA A 119 -1.59 0.02 2.96
N ILE A 120 -2.47 0.44 3.87
CA ILE A 120 -3.33 1.62 3.67
C ILE A 120 -2.85 2.77 4.56
N THR A 121 -2.63 3.93 3.95
CA THR A 121 -2.46 5.22 4.64
C THR A 121 -3.70 6.07 4.36
N HIS A 122 -4.30 6.65 5.41
CA HIS A 122 -5.56 7.36 5.33
C HIS A 122 -5.42 8.75 5.93
N TRP A 123 -5.62 9.76 5.07
CA TRP A 123 -5.75 11.16 5.43
C TRP A 123 -7.21 11.59 5.35
N LYS A 124 -7.67 12.37 6.32
CA LYS A 124 -9.03 12.91 6.35
C LYS A 124 -8.97 14.42 6.56
N LYS A 125 -9.64 15.17 5.68
CA LYS A 125 -9.90 16.59 5.92
C LYS A 125 -11.03 16.71 6.95
N SER A 126 -10.78 17.43 8.02
CA SER A 126 -11.73 17.62 9.12
C SER A 126 -11.88 19.11 9.41
N SER A 127 -13.04 19.50 9.93
CA SER A 127 -13.26 20.79 10.57
C SER A 127 -13.89 20.50 11.93
N GLU A 128 -13.27 20.99 13.00
CA GLU A 128 -13.71 20.72 14.36
C GLU A 128 -13.95 22.03 15.13
N GLY A 129 -15.21 22.29 15.48
CA GLY A 129 -15.60 23.43 16.31
C GLY A 129 -15.20 24.78 15.70
N ASN A 130 -14.31 25.50 16.38
CA ASN A 130 -13.88 26.85 16.02
C ASN A 130 -12.54 26.88 15.24
N THR A 131 -11.95 25.74 14.90
CA THR A 131 -10.73 25.71 14.08
C THR A 131 -11.08 25.71 12.59
N GLY A 132 -10.18 26.27 11.76
CA GLY A 132 -10.27 26.11 10.31
C GLY A 132 -10.14 24.64 9.89
N GLU A 133 -10.33 24.37 8.61
CA GLU A 133 -10.13 23.03 8.05
C GLU A 133 -8.67 22.59 8.20
N HIS A 134 -8.47 21.32 8.55
CA HIS A 134 -7.15 20.72 8.67
C HIS A 134 -7.15 19.26 8.20
N TRP A 135 -5.96 18.76 7.83
CA TRP A 135 -5.76 17.35 7.51
C TRP A 135 -5.39 16.56 8.76
N GLN A 136 -6.02 15.40 8.93
CA GLN A 136 -5.74 14.44 9.99
C GLN A 136 -5.18 13.16 9.39
N LEU A 137 -4.05 12.69 9.92
CA LEU A 137 -3.56 11.33 9.67
C LEU A 137 -4.38 10.36 10.52
N VAL A 138 -5.27 9.60 9.88
CA VAL A 138 -6.13 8.63 10.58
C VAL A 138 -5.38 7.32 10.79
N LYS A 139 -4.64 6.87 9.77
CA LYS A 139 -3.84 5.64 9.79
C LYS A 139 -2.63 5.78 8.87
N HIS A 140 -1.53 5.13 9.22
CA HIS A 140 -0.37 4.96 8.36
C HIS A 140 0.03 3.49 8.31
N ASN A 141 0.34 3.00 7.10
CA ASN A 141 0.87 1.65 6.88
C ASN A 141 0.01 0.54 7.50
N ASP A 142 -1.32 0.69 7.47
CA ASP A 142 -2.27 -0.28 8.01
C ASP A 142 -2.36 -1.49 7.08
N GLY A 143 -1.68 -2.57 7.47
CA GLY A 143 -1.72 -3.87 6.80
C GLY A 143 -2.60 -4.89 7.52
N PHE A 144 -3.49 -4.47 8.43
CA PHE A 144 -4.26 -5.42 9.25
C PHE A 144 -5.10 -6.40 8.41
N HIS A 145 -5.59 -5.96 7.24
CA HIS A 145 -6.34 -6.81 6.30
C HIS A 145 -5.50 -7.95 5.69
N LEU A 146 -4.18 -7.92 5.85
CA LEU A 146 -3.28 -9.00 5.45
C LEU A 146 -2.96 -9.96 6.59
N GLN A 147 -3.40 -9.67 7.81
CA GLN A 147 -3.23 -10.62 8.90
C GLN A 147 -3.90 -11.93 8.52
N ASP A 148 -3.15 -13.01 8.75
CA ASP A 148 -3.54 -14.39 8.46
C ASP A 148 -3.69 -14.78 6.99
N ILE A 149 -3.41 -13.88 6.03
CA ILE A 149 -3.30 -14.27 4.62
C ILE A 149 -2.09 -15.19 4.45
N GLY A 150 -2.34 -16.46 4.14
CA GLY A 150 -1.32 -17.49 3.98
C GLY A 150 -0.99 -18.26 5.27
N THR A 151 -1.58 -17.91 6.41
CA THR A 151 -1.50 -18.74 7.61
C THR A 151 -2.26 -20.05 7.36
N SER A 152 -1.56 -21.18 7.43
CA SER A 152 -2.19 -22.49 7.42
C SER A 152 -2.90 -22.70 8.76
N THR A 153 -4.18 -22.32 8.82
CA THR A 153 -5.03 -22.73 9.93
C THR A 153 -5.33 -24.20 9.73
N ARG A 154 -4.70 -25.06 10.54
CA ARG A 154 -5.19 -26.43 10.72
C ARG A 154 -6.50 -26.32 11.47
N ILE A 155 -7.61 -26.41 10.75
CA ILE A 155 -8.92 -26.62 11.36
C ILE A 155 -9.00 -28.13 11.65
N PRO A 156 -8.93 -28.58 12.92
CA PRO A 156 -9.12 -29.98 13.25
C PRO A 156 -10.54 -30.36 12.82
N TRP A 157 -10.69 -31.47 12.11
CA TRP A 157 -11.99 -31.90 11.59
C TRP A 157 -13.01 -32.06 12.72
N GLU A 158 -12.56 -32.41 13.93
CA GLU A 158 -13.38 -32.54 15.14
C GLU A 158 -14.05 -31.22 15.55
N GLN A 159 -13.50 -30.06 15.17
CA GLN A 159 -14.05 -28.74 15.44
C GLN A 159 -15.08 -28.29 14.39
N LEU A 160 -15.10 -28.92 13.21
CA LEU A 160 -16.08 -28.67 12.14
C LEU A 160 -17.28 -29.61 12.20
N LEU A 161 -17.20 -30.71 12.95
CA LEU A 161 -18.34 -31.58 13.17
C LEU A 161 -19.44 -30.78 13.88
N ALA A 162 -20.57 -30.62 13.19
CA ALA A 162 -21.77 -30.09 13.79
C ALA A 162 -22.08 -30.91 15.06
N GLN A 163 -21.97 -30.26 16.22
CA GLN A 163 -22.43 -30.85 17.47
C GLN A 163 -23.96 -30.96 17.36
N PRO A 164 -24.53 -32.17 17.46
CA PRO A 164 -25.97 -32.33 17.44
C PRO A 164 -26.57 -31.53 18.60
N LYS A 165 -27.56 -30.67 18.31
CA LYS A 165 -28.19 -29.80 19.32
C LYS A 165 -28.91 -30.60 20.40
N SER A 166 -29.28 -31.85 20.10
CA SER A 166 -29.92 -32.78 21.02
C SER A 166 -29.50 -34.23 20.72
N ASP A 167 -29.72 -35.15 21.67
CA ASP A 167 -29.41 -36.58 21.47
C ASP A 167 -30.17 -37.21 20.28
N GLY A 168 -31.29 -36.63 19.85
CA GLY A 168 -32.06 -37.08 18.68
C GLY A 168 -31.41 -36.78 17.32
N ASP A 169 -30.43 -35.87 17.28
CA ASP A 169 -29.72 -35.48 16.04
C ASP A 169 -28.43 -36.29 15.82
N ARG A 170 -28.09 -37.22 16.72
CA ARG A 170 -26.93 -38.10 16.58
C ARG A 170 -27.22 -39.19 15.53
N PRO A 171 -26.35 -39.38 14.51
CA PRO A 171 -26.52 -40.49 13.58
C PRO A 171 -26.53 -41.82 14.33
N SER A 172 -27.60 -42.59 14.17
CA SER A 172 -27.86 -43.80 14.98
C SER A 172 -27.02 -45.01 14.60
N VAL A 173 -26.18 -44.93 13.55
CA VAL A 173 -25.36 -46.07 13.09
C VAL A 173 -24.01 -45.59 12.55
N ARG A 174 -22.91 -46.19 13.04
CA ARG A 174 -21.59 -46.07 12.39
C ARG A 174 -21.62 -46.83 11.06
N VAL A 175 -21.46 -46.13 9.94
CA VAL A 175 -21.27 -46.78 8.64
C VAL A 175 -19.87 -47.43 8.63
N PRO A 176 -19.74 -48.75 8.37
CA PRO A 176 -18.44 -49.41 8.36
C PRO A 176 -17.60 -48.93 7.17
N THR A 177 -16.37 -48.48 7.44
CA THR A 177 -15.38 -48.17 6.41
C THR A 177 -15.00 -49.46 5.69
N LYS A 178 -15.25 -49.56 4.37
CA LYS A 178 -14.75 -50.67 3.55
C LYS A 178 -13.22 -50.60 3.52
N GLN A 179 -12.54 -51.61 4.08
CA GLN A 179 -11.11 -51.80 3.87
C GLN A 179 -10.91 -52.31 2.44
N HIS A 180 -10.28 -51.51 1.59
CA HIS A 180 -9.75 -52.00 0.32
C HIS A 180 -8.50 -52.82 0.61
N ALA A 181 -8.58 -54.14 0.39
CA ALA A 181 -7.42 -55.01 0.39
C ALA A 181 -6.48 -54.58 -0.75
N LYS A 182 -5.18 -54.46 -0.45
CA LYS A 182 -4.13 -54.28 -1.46
C LYS A 182 -3.99 -55.60 -2.23
N GLU A 183 -4.33 -55.60 -3.51
CA GLU A 183 -3.90 -56.65 -4.43
C GLU A 183 -2.41 -56.44 -4.75
N GLN A 184 -1.67 -57.55 -4.72
CA GLN A 184 -0.23 -57.66 -5.00
C GLN A 184 0.03 -57.68 -6.50
#